data_AF-A0A2D5J892-F1
#
_entry.id   AF-A0A2D5J892-F1
#
_cell.length_a   1.000
_cell.length_b   1.000
_cell.length_c   1.000
_cell.angle_alpha   90.00
_cell.angle_beta   90.00
_cell.angle_gamma   90.00
#
_symmetry.space_group_name_H-M   'P 1'
#
loop_
_entity.id
_entity.type
_entity.pdbx_description
1 polymer ?
#
loop_
_entity_poly.entity_id
_entity_poly.type
_entity_poly.pdbx_seq_one_letter_code
_entity_poly.pdbx_strand_id
1 'polypeptide(L)'
;MLLDPAVYTAFVRKAVEEGIRIPQIEYLGWGEPFDHPEIGAFLEGVNDASPETHQTITTHGNHDYGKVRGRGRIDTLVISCDGVEQDGYAAYRKNGQVEKALQFLRDAAAPHLLRARHVQWKYILFNFNDSEAEVERAQAIAEEAGVDELQFIVTNSPEGSQRVTAKTLRHFPLTAPMARIDLAAAMQRDDQRVDGIMIMPRDAEVQTRLTIDRATLRGDRLLLEGWAAGPSGAPVDRVTVRISDGTFRQLRLIREHRSDLEHSGQASLRAGLRLALDLEELAPIIDLRVTADGVEDAFDIVLPSDLEADFATAAEDIAPPPGLAASQTGMHVWVDRATRCGDALFLEGWAAGPDGCPTERIDVVRDATQAEPVAFQNQHRSDVLMVHESFDNTYVGFRLNLPIAAGEHSLSLRFSAGAASSMMNIQLQIPGTLPEAING
;
A
#
# COMPACT_ATOMS: atom_id res chain seq x y z
N MET A 1 31.31 -21.00 5.06
CA MET A 1 30.51 -21.57 6.16
C MET A 1 29.06 -21.24 5.84
N LEU A 2 28.21 -22.26 5.68
CA LEU A 2 26.78 -22.04 5.54
C LEU A 2 26.17 -21.71 6.91
N LEU A 3 25.09 -20.95 6.93
CA LEU A 3 24.38 -20.62 8.18
C LEU A 3 23.69 -21.87 8.72
N ASP A 4 23.75 -22.10 10.02
CA ASP A 4 23.08 -23.23 10.67
C ASP A 4 21.60 -22.87 10.93
N PRO A 5 20.63 -23.67 10.43
CA PRO A 5 19.21 -23.44 10.68
C PRO A 5 18.84 -23.35 12.17
N ALA A 6 19.53 -24.08 13.04
CA ALA A 6 19.26 -24.06 14.48
C ALA A 6 19.63 -22.71 15.11
N VAL A 7 20.75 -22.12 14.69
CA VAL A 7 21.18 -20.78 15.14
C VAL A 7 20.18 -19.73 14.66
N TYR A 8 19.76 -19.82 13.41
CA TYR A 8 18.77 -18.91 12.83
C TYR A 8 17.42 -18.99 13.55
N THR A 9 16.92 -20.21 13.78
CA THR A 9 15.65 -20.45 14.48
C THR A 9 15.70 -19.97 15.92
N ALA A 10 16.83 -20.19 16.61
CA ALA A 10 17.03 -19.68 17.97
C ALA A 10 16.99 -18.15 18.02
N PHE A 11 17.56 -17.48 17.02
CA PHE A 11 17.49 -16.02 16.89
C PHE A 11 16.05 -15.53 16.72
N VAL A 12 15.29 -16.11 15.77
CA VAL A 12 13.89 -15.74 15.52
C VAL A 12 13.05 -15.95 16.77
N ARG A 13 13.17 -17.12 17.41
CA ARG A 13 12.46 -17.45 18.64
C ARG A 13 12.78 -16.46 19.76
N LYS A 14 14.06 -16.14 19.97
CA LYS A 14 14.47 -15.20 21.00
C LYS A 14 13.93 -13.79 20.75
N ALA A 15 13.90 -13.33 19.50
CA ALA A 15 13.32 -12.04 19.16
C ALA A 15 11.82 -11.98 19.53
N VAL A 16 11.06 -13.02 19.19
CA VAL A 16 9.64 -13.14 19.52
C VAL A 16 9.41 -13.20 21.03
N GLU A 17 10.23 -13.97 21.76
CA GLU A 17 10.17 -14.05 23.23
C GLU A 17 10.41 -12.69 23.92
N GLU A 18 11.24 -11.83 23.34
CA GLU A 18 11.51 -10.46 23.82
C GLU A 18 10.45 -9.44 23.32
N GLY A 19 9.37 -9.90 22.67
CA GLY A 19 8.28 -9.05 22.18
C GLY A 19 8.60 -8.31 20.88
N ILE A 20 9.68 -8.67 20.17
CA ILE A 20 10.00 -8.09 18.85
C ILE A 20 9.15 -8.77 17.79
N ARG A 21 8.29 -7.99 17.14
CA ARG A 21 7.47 -8.48 16.02
C ARG A 21 8.32 -8.64 14.75
N ILE A 22 8.22 -9.81 14.10
CA ILE A 22 8.85 -10.08 12.81
C ILE A 22 7.74 -10.26 11.76
N PRO A 23 7.30 -9.20 11.08
CA PRO A 23 6.17 -9.30 10.15
C PRO A 23 6.54 -10.02 8.84
N GLN A 24 7.81 -10.02 8.46
CA GLN A 24 8.29 -10.58 7.20
C GLN A 24 9.74 -11.02 7.29
N ILE A 25 10.04 -12.12 6.60
CA ILE A 25 11.40 -12.62 6.36
C ILE A 25 11.55 -12.86 4.85
N GLU A 26 12.64 -12.37 4.27
CA GLU A 26 12.97 -12.62 2.88
C GLU A 26 14.29 -13.40 2.75
N TYR A 27 14.24 -14.51 2.01
CA TYR A 27 15.40 -15.30 1.62
C TYR A 27 15.83 -14.88 0.21
N LEU A 28 16.84 -14.00 0.13
CA LEU A 28 17.40 -13.44 -1.11
C LEU A 28 18.88 -13.10 -0.94
N GLY A 29 19.57 -12.78 -2.05
CA GLY A 29 20.91 -12.20 -2.00
C GLY A 29 21.74 -12.44 -3.26
N TRP A 30 23.06 -12.41 -3.10
CA TRP A 30 24.03 -12.71 -4.17
C TRP A 30 24.14 -14.22 -4.48
N GLY A 31 23.57 -15.07 -3.63
CA GLY A 31 23.48 -16.52 -3.84
C GLY A 31 22.05 -16.96 -4.16
N GLU A 32 21.84 -18.26 -4.29
CA GLU A 32 20.54 -18.86 -4.60
C GLU A 32 19.99 -19.62 -3.38
N PRO A 33 18.83 -19.22 -2.82
CA PRO A 33 18.29 -19.84 -1.62
C PRO A 33 18.09 -21.36 -1.74
N PHE A 34 17.69 -21.86 -2.91
CA PHE A 34 17.45 -23.29 -3.09
C PHE A 34 18.72 -24.16 -3.17
N ASP A 35 19.90 -23.55 -3.28
CA ASP A 35 21.18 -24.25 -3.15
C ASP A 35 21.52 -24.61 -1.71
N HIS A 36 20.88 -23.98 -0.71
CA HIS A 36 21.07 -24.37 0.68
C HIS A 36 20.41 -25.74 0.93
N PRO A 37 21.16 -26.78 1.36
CA PRO A 37 20.61 -28.13 1.51
C PRO A 37 19.50 -28.21 2.56
N GLU A 38 19.57 -27.34 3.56
CA GLU A 38 18.64 -27.28 4.68
C GLU A 38 17.69 -26.08 4.63
N ILE A 39 17.47 -25.45 3.46
CA ILE A 39 16.54 -24.30 3.35
C ILE A 39 15.17 -24.57 3.98
N GLY A 40 14.72 -25.82 3.94
CA GLY A 40 13.46 -26.20 4.56
C GLY A 40 13.43 -26.08 6.09
N ALA A 41 14.55 -26.39 6.75
CA ALA A 41 14.67 -26.24 8.20
C ALA A 41 14.60 -24.77 8.64
N PHE A 42 15.04 -23.82 7.78
CA PHE A 42 14.84 -22.39 8.04
C PHE A 42 13.34 -22.03 8.00
N LEU A 43 12.65 -22.45 6.93
CA LEU A 43 11.23 -22.16 6.73
C LEU A 43 10.35 -22.75 7.85
N GLU A 44 10.61 -24.01 8.21
CA GLU A 44 9.91 -24.71 9.30
C GLU A 44 10.25 -24.09 10.66
N GLY A 45 11.52 -23.77 10.91
CA GLY A 45 11.95 -23.12 12.15
C GLY A 45 11.27 -21.77 12.39
N VAL A 46 11.10 -20.95 11.35
CA VAL A 46 10.32 -19.70 11.42
C VAL A 46 8.85 -20.00 11.66
N ASN A 47 8.25 -20.93 10.90
CA ASN A 47 6.84 -21.28 11.05
C ASN A 47 6.50 -21.77 12.46
N ASP A 48 7.43 -22.47 13.12
CA ASP A 48 7.27 -22.94 14.51
C ASP A 48 7.46 -21.82 15.55
N ALA A 49 8.37 -20.87 15.28
CA ALA A 49 8.71 -19.80 16.21
C ALA A 49 7.80 -18.57 16.11
N SER A 50 7.30 -18.26 14.91
CA SER A 50 6.43 -17.13 14.57
C SER A 50 5.54 -17.52 13.36
N PRO A 51 4.45 -18.26 13.61
CA PRO A 51 3.54 -18.72 12.55
C PRO A 51 2.94 -17.61 11.70
N GLU A 52 2.86 -16.38 12.21
CA GLU A 52 2.36 -15.18 11.54
C GLU A 52 3.37 -14.51 10.60
N THR A 53 4.66 -14.85 10.69
CA THR A 53 5.71 -14.26 9.84
C THR A 53 5.46 -14.62 8.37
N HIS A 54 5.37 -13.60 7.51
CA HIS A 54 5.31 -13.79 6.06
C HIS A 54 6.68 -14.16 5.49
N GLN A 55 6.78 -15.31 4.83
CA GLN A 55 8.05 -15.83 4.31
C GLN A 55 8.13 -15.73 2.79
N THR A 56 9.10 -14.96 2.30
CA THR A 56 9.35 -14.75 0.86
C THR A 56 10.66 -15.40 0.43
N ILE A 57 10.64 -16.20 -0.65
CA ILE A 57 11.88 -16.66 -1.32
C ILE A 57 12.02 -15.94 -2.65
N THR A 58 13.20 -15.37 -2.92
CA THR A 58 13.58 -14.89 -4.26
C THR A 58 14.60 -15.84 -4.88
N THR A 59 14.27 -16.42 -6.04
CA THR A 59 15.12 -17.39 -6.76
C THR A 59 15.34 -16.95 -8.21
N HIS A 60 16.43 -17.40 -8.84
CA HIS A 60 16.63 -17.27 -10.29
C HIS A 60 15.94 -18.39 -11.11
N GLY A 61 15.23 -19.32 -10.46
CA GLY A 61 14.38 -20.32 -11.10
C GLY A 61 15.11 -21.42 -11.89
N ASN A 62 16.45 -21.47 -11.88
CA ASN A 62 17.21 -22.48 -12.62
C ASN A 62 17.33 -23.81 -11.85
N HIS A 63 16.25 -24.19 -11.15
CA HIS A 63 16.11 -25.42 -10.38
C HIS A 63 15.01 -26.29 -10.96
N ASP A 64 14.94 -27.52 -10.49
CA ASP A 64 13.76 -28.35 -10.68
C ASP A 64 12.80 -28.04 -9.53
N TYR A 65 11.63 -27.47 -9.85
CA TYR A 65 10.62 -27.12 -8.85
C TYR A 65 10.20 -28.34 -8.02
N GLY A 66 10.13 -29.51 -8.66
CA GLY A 66 9.79 -30.78 -8.02
C GLY A 66 10.73 -31.20 -6.88
N LYS A 67 11.97 -30.69 -6.86
CA LYS A 67 12.98 -30.98 -5.82
C LYS A 67 12.96 -29.99 -4.65
N VAL A 68 12.31 -28.85 -4.83
CA VAL A 68 12.24 -27.78 -3.83
C VAL A 68 10.83 -27.60 -3.27
N ARG A 69 9.80 -28.08 -3.98
CA ARG A 69 8.43 -28.13 -3.47
C ARG A 69 8.36 -28.94 -2.17
N GLY A 70 7.58 -28.45 -1.22
CA GLY A 70 7.37 -29.12 0.06
C GLY A 70 8.54 -29.03 1.04
N ARG A 71 9.55 -28.18 0.77
CA ARG A 71 10.61 -27.90 1.76
C ARG A 71 10.12 -27.05 2.95
N GLY A 72 8.92 -26.51 2.92
CA GLY A 72 8.38 -25.72 4.03
C GLY A 72 7.26 -24.79 3.53
N ARG A 73 6.71 -23.98 4.44
CA ARG A 73 5.74 -22.94 4.09
C ARG A 73 6.47 -21.79 3.40
N ILE A 74 6.01 -21.43 2.21
CA ILE A 74 6.48 -20.26 1.46
C ILE A 74 5.23 -19.48 1.11
N ASP A 75 5.15 -18.25 1.58
CA ASP A 75 3.98 -17.39 1.41
C ASP A 75 4.10 -16.60 0.09
N THR A 76 5.30 -16.11 -0.25
CA THR A 76 5.60 -15.52 -1.56
C THR A 76 6.82 -16.18 -2.21
N LEU A 77 6.69 -16.57 -3.48
CA LEU A 77 7.79 -17.05 -4.30
C LEU A 77 8.04 -16.08 -5.46
N VAL A 78 9.16 -15.35 -5.38
CA VAL A 78 9.62 -14.41 -6.41
C VAL A 78 10.62 -15.11 -7.32
N ILE A 79 10.29 -15.21 -8.60
CA ILE A 79 11.12 -15.86 -9.61
C ILE A 79 11.68 -14.76 -10.51
N SER A 80 12.99 -14.55 -10.40
CA SER A 80 13.70 -13.54 -11.19
C SER A 80 14.16 -14.16 -12.51
N CYS A 81 13.41 -13.90 -13.57
CA CYS A 81 13.70 -14.38 -14.92
C CYS A 81 13.65 -13.20 -15.89
N ASP A 82 14.81 -12.70 -16.31
CA ASP A 82 14.94 -11.43 -17.04
C ASP A 82 15.05 -11.66 -18.56
N GLY A 83 14.03 -12.28 -19.14
CA GLY A 83 13.99 -12.59 -20.57
C GLY A 83 13.04 -13.74 -20.87
N VAL A 84 12.59 -13.81 -22.12
CA VAL A 84 11.87 -14.97 -22.67
C VAL A 84 12.66 -15.66 -23.77
N GLU A 85 13.74 -15.03 -24.24
CA GLU A 85 14.66 -15.56 -25.23
C GLU A 85 16.04 -15.80 -24.63
N GLN A 86 16.68 -16.91 -25.04
CA GLN A 86 17.90 -17.37 -24.40
C GLN A 86 19.06 -16.37 -24.54
N ASP A 87 19.18 -15.69 -25.68
CA ASP A 87 20.28 -14.77 -25.95
C ASP A 87 20.21 -13.53 -25.06
N GLY A 88 19.04 -12.88 -24.98
CA GLY A 88 18.78 -11.74 -24.08
C GLY A 88 18.89 -12.14 -22.61
N TYR A 89 18.29 -13.28 -22.24
CA TYR A 89 18.37 -13.80 -20.88
C TYR A 89 19.83 -14.06 -20.43
N ALA A 90 20.64 -14.72 -21.26
CA ALA A 90 22.04 -15.04 -20.93
C ALA A 90 22.98 -13.83 -20.97
N ALA A 91 22.56 -12.71 -21.56
CA ALA A 91 23.32 -11.47 -21.49
C ALA A 91 23.45 -10.99 -20.04
N TYR A 92 22.40 -11.13 -19.23
CA TYR A 92 22.43 -10.84 -17.79
C TYR A 92 22.65 -12.09 -16.91
N ARG A 93 21.83 -13.13 -17.09
CA ARG A 93 21.83 -14.37 -16.29
C ARG A 93 22.87 -15.35 -16.82
N LYS A 94 24.14 -15.09 -16.54
CA LYS A 94 25.26 -15.93 -17.00
C LYS A 94 25.06 -17.40 -16.61
N ASN A 95 25.24 -18.30 -17.58
CA ASN A 95 25.05 -19.75 -17.47
C ASN A 95 23.61 -20.22 -17.19
N GLY A 96 22.63 -19.32 -17.14
CA GLY A 96 21.24 -19.69 -16.97
C GLY A 96 20.60 -20.22 -18.25
N GLN A 97 19.54 -21.00 -18.09
CA GLN A 97 18.69 -21.54 -19.14
C GLN A 97 17.28 -20.95 -18.98
N VAL A 98 16.87 -20.10 -19.92
CA VAL A 98 15.61 -19.36 -19.81
C VAL A 98 14.41 -20.32 -19.72
N GLU A 99 14.40 -21.38 -20.53
CA GLU A 99 13.31 -22.36 -20.52
C GLU A 99 13.21 -23.09 -19.18
N LYS A 100 14.33 -23.30 -18.49
CA LYS A 100 14.32 -23.92 -17.16
C LYS A 100 13.68 -22.99 -16.12
N ALA A 101 13.99 -21.70 -16.18
CA ALA A 101 13.39 -20.70 -15.30
C ALA A 101 11.90 -20.51 -15.59
N LEU A 102 11.49 -20.50 -16.86
CA LEU A 102 10.09 -20.44 -17.27
C LEU A 102 9.33 -21.72 -16.89
N GLN A 103 9.95 -22.90 -17.00
CA GLN A 103 9.34 -24.14 -16.54
C GLN A 103 9.15 -24.14 -15.01
N PHE A 104 10.16 -23.68 -14.26
CA PHE A 104 10.04 -23.50 -12.82
C PHE A 104 8.88 -22.55 -12.46
N LEU A 105 8.72 -21.46 -13.22
CA LEU A 105 7.60 -20.53 -13.07
C LEU A 105 6.25 -21.21 -13.29
N ARG A 106 6.08 -21.96 -14.38
CA ARG A 106 4.84 -22.70 -14.69
C ARG A 106 4.51 -23.73 -13.61
N ASP A 107 5.51 -24.48 -13.17
CA ASP A 107 5.34 -25.49 -12.12
C ASP A 107 4.99 -24.85 -10.76
N ALA A 108 5.60 -23.70 -10.46
CA ALA A 108 5.31 -22.91 -9.27
C ALA A 108 3.92 -22.26 -9.33
N ALA A 109 3.42 -21.86 -10.48
CA ALA A 109 2.09 -21.26 -10.64
C ALA A 109 0.96 -22.29 -10.77
N ALA A 110 1.27 -23.59 -10.89
CA ALA A 110 0.26 -24.61 -11.15
C ALA A 110 -0.88 -24.66 -10.10
N PRO A 111 -2.18 -24.57 -10.50
CA PRO A 111 -3.33 -24.36 -9.60
C PRO A 111 -3.50 -25.34 -8.43
N HIS A 112 -3.12 -26.61 -8.64
CA HIS A 112 -3.24 -27.66 -7.62
C HIS A 112 -2.23 -27.52 -6.47
N LEU A 113 -1.26 -26.60 -6.61
CA LEU A 113 -0.23 -26.31 -5.60
C LEU A 113 -0.45 -24.94 -4.93
N LEU A 114 -1.45 -24.17 -5.36
CA LEU A 114 -1.69 -22.76 -4.98
C LEU A 114 -2.47 -22.56 -3.67
N ARG A 115 -2.54 -23.54 -2.76
CA ARG A 115 -3.45 -23.38 -1.59
C ARG A 115 -3.03 -22.31 -0.57
N ALA A 116 -1.89 -21.63 -0.72
CA ALA A 116 -1.52 -20.49 0.13
C ALA A 116 -0.41 -19.56 -0.41
N ARG A 117 0.07 -19.72 -1.65
CA ARG A 117 1.29 -19.02 -2.13
C ARG A 117 1.00 -17.97 -3.20
N HIS A 118 1.64 -16.81 -3.10
CA HIS A 118 1.70 -15.78 -4.15
C HIS A 118 2.95 -16.02 -5.01
N VAL A 119 2.77 -16.20 -6.32
CA VAL A 119 3.85 -16.41 -7.28
C VAL A 119 4.07 -15.15 -8.11
N GLN A 120 5.23 -14.54 -7.91
CA GLN A 120 5.63 -13.32 -8.61
C GLN A 120 6.74 -13.63 -9.62
N TRP A 121 6.53 -13.27 -10.89
CA TRP A 121 7.60 -13.19 -11.87
C TRP A 121 8.21 -11.79 -11.85
N LYS A 122 9.48 -11.68 -11.46
CA LYS A 122 10.27 -10.44 -11.55
C LYS A 122 11.12 -10.43 -12.81
N TYR A 123 11.02 -9.35 -13.57
CA TYR A 123 11.68 -9.16 -14.87
C TYR A 123 12.38 -7.80 -14.90
N ILE A 124 13.71 -7.75 -14.91
CA ILE A 124 14.47 -6.51 -15.06
C ILE A 124 14.66 -6.18 -16.53
N LEU A 125 14.35 -4.93 -16.89
CA LEU A 125 14.45 -4.40 -18.25
C LEU A 125 15.86 -3.88 -18.56
N PHE A 126 16.52 -4.54 -19.50
CA PHE A 126 17.79 -4.20 -20.10
C PHE A 126 17.61 -3.91 -21.60
N ASN A 127 18.61 -3.29 -22.22
CA ASN A 127 18.59 -2.96 -23.64
C ASN A 127 18.54 -4.16 -24.61
N PHE A 128 18.68 -5.39 -24.10
CA PHE A 128 18.65 -6.63 -24.87
C PHE A 128 17.41 -7.50 -24.59
N ASN A 129 16.49 -7.07 -23.73
CA ASN A 129 15.29 -7.83 -23.37
C ASN A 129 14.03 -6.93 -23.25
N ASP A 130 14.07 -5.74 -23.84
CA ASP A 130 13.04 -4.71 -23.73
C ASP A 130 12.29 -4.46 -25.04
N SER A 131 12.33 -5.37 -26.02
CA SER A 131 11.54 -5.18 -27.25
C SER A 131 10.04 -5.30 -26.97
N GLU A 132 9.18 -4.65 -27.76
CA GLU A 132 7.72 -4.75 -27.58
C GLU A 132 7.23 -6.20 -27.72
N ALA A 133 7.72 -6.92 -28.73
CA ALA A 133 7.38 -8.33 -28.95
C ALA A 133 7.78 -9.23 -27.78
N GLU A 134 8.95 -8.98 -27.16
CA GLU A 134 9.39 -9.74 -25.98
C GLU A 134 8.56 -9.40 -24.73
N VAL A 135 8.23 -8.13 -24.52
CA VAL A 135 7.35 -7.68 -23.42
C VAL A 135 5.94 -8.25 -23.56
N GLU A 136 5.37 -8.25 -24.77
CA GLU A 136 4.08 -8.89 -25.05
C GLU A 136 4.13 -10.40 -24.80
N ARG A 137 5.21 -11.06 -25.24
CA ARG A 137 5.41 -12.50 -25.03
C ARG A 137 5.57 -12.86 -23.55
N ALA A 138 6.30 -12.05 -22.78
CA ALA A 138 6.42 -12.25 -21.33
C ALA A 138 5.06 -12.17 -20.63
N GLN A 139 4.22 -11.22 -21.03
CA GLN A 139 2.86 -11.09 -20.51
C GLN A 139 1.97 -12.27 -20.89
N ALA A 140 2.03 -12.73 -22.14
CA ALA A 140 1.31 -13.94 -22.56
C ALA A 140 1.74 -15.19 -21.77
N ILE A 141 3.06 -15.37 -21.55
CA ILE A 141 3.58 -16.48 -20.74
C ILE A 141 3.10 -16.37 -19.28
N ALA A 142 3.04 -15.17 -18.71
CA ALA A 142 2.55 -14.95 -17.35
C ALA A 142 1.06 -15.35 -17.20
N GLU A 143 0.23 -14.98 -18.18
CA GLU A 143 -1.18 -15.39 -18.24
C GLU A 143 -1.33 -16.90 -18.41
N GLU A 144 -0.58 -17.51 -19.34
CA GLU A 144 -0.58 -18.96 -19.58
C GLU A 144 -0.12 -19.76 -18.34
N ALA A 145 0.89 -19.27 -17.64
CA ALA A 145 1.40 -19.90 -16.43
C ALA A 145 0.44 -19.73 -15.25
N GLY A 146 -0.38 -18.67 -15.25
CA GLY A 146 -1.27 -18.33 -14.14
C GLY A 146 -0.53 -17.75 -12.93
N VAL A 147 0.52 -16.95 -13.16
CA VAL A 147 1.22 -16.26 -12.07
C VAL A 147 0.30 -15.21 -11.42
N ASP A 148 0.48 -14.97 -10.12
CA ASP A 148 -0.28 -13.94 -9.42
C ASP A 148 0.16 -12.52 -9.82
N GLU A 149 1.42 -12.37 -10.24
CA GLU A 149 2.00 -11.07 -10.56
C GLU A 149 3.18 -11.17 -11.54
N LEU A 150 3.23 -10.27 -12.53
CA LEU A 150 4.40 -10.02 -13.36
C LEU A 150 4.91 -8.60 -13.10
N GLN A 151 6.09 -8.47 -12.51
CA GLN A 151 6.71 -7.19 -12.21
C GLN A 151 7.88 -6.90 -13.16
N PHE A 152 7.69 -5.93 -14.05
CA PHE A 152 8.79 -5.33 -14.80
C PHE A 152 9.53 -4.29 -13.95
N ILE A 153 10.85 -4.32 -13.97
CA ILE A 153 11.72 -3.40 -13.23
C ILE A 153 12.60 -2.61 -14.19
N VAL A 154 12.42 -1.30 -14.21
CA VAL A 154 13.34 -0.37 -14.87
C VAL A 154 14.55 -0.14 -13.96
N THR A 155 15.75 -0.33 -14.48
CA THR A 155 17.01 -0.21 -13.73
C THR A 155 17.89 0.92 -14.28
N ASN A 156 18.73 1.49 -13.43
CA ASN A 156 19.75 2.47 -13.79
C ASN A 156 21.15 1.83 -13.95
N SER A 157 21.21 0.50 -14.03
CA SER A 157 22.44 -0.21 -14.39
C SER A 157 22.92 0.21 -15.79
N PRO A 158 24.24 0.09 -16.10
CA PRO A 158 24.79 0.49 -17.40
C PRO A 158 24.08 -0.14 -18.60
N GLU A 159 23.64 -1.39 -18.47
CA GLU A 159 22.94 -2.15 -19.52
C GLU A 159 21.41 -1.96 -19.48
N GLY A 160 20.91 -1.10 -18.59
CA GLY A 160 19.48 -0.84 -18.43
C GLY A 160 18.82 -0.39 -19.74
N SER A 161 17.52 -0.67 -19.85
CA SER A 161 16.73 -0.25 -21.02
C SER A 161 16.93 1.23 -21.33
N GLN A 162 17.21 1.53 -22.60
CA GLN A 162 17.27 2.90 -23.11
C GLN A 162 15.92 3.37 -23.65
N ARG A 163 15.01 2.44 -23.94
CA ARG A 163 13.65 2.68 -24.43
C ARG A 163 12.69 2.99 -23.28
N VAL A 164 12.78 2.22 -22.21
CA VAL A 164 11.91 2.27 -21.04
C VAL A 164 12.69 2.87 -19.88
N THR A 165 12.29 4.06 -19.49
CA THR A 165 12.96 4.89 -18.48
C THR A 165 11.93 5.41 -17.48
N ALA A 166 12.38 6.06 -16.42
CA ALA A 166 11.51 6.77 -15.50
C ALA A 166 10.61 7.84 -16.16
N LYS A 167 10.95 8.32 -17.35
CA LYS A 167 10.11 9.28 -18.10
C LYS A 167 9.16 8.61 -19.08
N THR A 168 9.43 7.37 -19.48
CA THR A 168 8.68 6.68 -20.54
C THR A 168 7.85 5.51 -20.03
N LEU A 169 7.90 5.18 -18.72
CA LEU A 169 7.16 4.05 -18.13
C LEU A 169 5.63 4.11 -18.37
N ARG A 170 5.06 5.30 -18.52
CA ARG A 170 3.61 5.47 -18.76
C ARG A 170 3.16 4.90 -20.11
N HIS A 171 4.06 4.85 -21.09
CA HIS A 171 3.82 4.28 -22.41
C HIS A 171 4.23 2.80 -22.49
N PHE A 172 4.61 2.17 -21.37
CA PHE A 172 5.01 0.78 -21.38
C PHE A 172 3.80 -0.13 -21.67
N PRO A 173 3.88 -1.05 -22.65
CA PRO A 173 2.72 -1.75 -23.18
C PRO A 173 2.28 -2.89 -22.25
N LEU A 174 1.58 -2.55 -21.17
CA LEU A 174 0.98 -3.52 -20.27
C LEU A 174 -0.39 -3.95 -20.82
N THR A 175 -0.54 -5.22 -21.16
CA THR A 175 -1.79 -5.83 -21.63
C THR A 175 -2.38 -6.77 -20.59
N ALA A 176 -1.52 -7.54 -19.89
CA ALA A 176 -1.98 -8.50 -18.89
C ALA A 176 -2.43 -7.79 -17.59
N PRO A 177 -3.49 -8.29 -16.90
CA PRO A 177 -4.06 -7.64 -15.73
C PRO A 177 -3.17 -7.72 -14.48
N MET A 178 -2.35 -8.78 -14.37
CA MET A 178 -1.40 -8.98 -13.27
C MET A 178 -0.03 -8.33 -13.51
N ALA A 179 0.18 -7.72 -14.68
CA ALA A 179 1.46 -7.12 -15.03
C ALA A 179 1.55 -5.67 -14.53
N ARG A 180 2.70 -5.31 -13.96
CA ARG A 180 3.05 -3.94 -13.55
C ARG A 180 4.47 -3.59 -13.95
N ILE A 181 4.77 -2.30 -13.90
CA ILE A 181 6.11 -1.77 -14.11
C ILE A 181 6.50 -0.81 -12.98
N ASP A 182 7.69 -1.00 -12.43
CA ASP A 182 8.26 -0.16 -11.39
C ASP A 182 9.69 0.25 -11.70
N LEU A 183 10.16 1.30 -11.03
CA LEU A 183 11.58 1.60 -10.96
C LEU A 183 12.28 0.71 -9.94
N ALA A 184 13.53 0.37 -10.17
CA ALA A 184 14.38 -0.24 -9.16
C ALA A 184 14.48 0.67 -7.93
N ALA A 185 14.56 0.09 -6.73
CA ALA A 185 14.55 0.85 -5.47
C ALA A 185 15.60 1.99 -5.42
N ALA A 186 16.78 1.79 -6.02
CA ALA A 186 17.81 2.82 -6.08
C ALA A 186 17.41 4.08 -6.88
N MET A 187 16.41 3.96 -7.75
CA MET A 187 15.86 5.04 -8.60
C MET A 187 14.59 5.67 -8.01
N GLN A 188 14.06 5.13 -6.92
CA GLN A 188 12.86 5.65 -6.24
C GLN A 188 13.21 6.76 -5.22
N ARG A 189 14.42 7.33 -5.28
CA ARG A 189 14.87 8.32 -4.28
C ARG A 189 14.22 9.69 -4.43
N ASP A 190 13.77 10.01 -5.64
CA ASP A 190 13.11 11.28 -5.96
C ASP A 190 11.58 11.17 -5.88
N ASP A 191 11.07 10.04 -5.40
CA ASP A 191 9.66 9.83 -5.13
C ASP A 191 9.20 10.80 -4.04
N GLN A 192 8.38 11.79 -4.41
CA GLN A 192 7.86 12.76 -3.47
C GLN A 192 6.64 12.15 -2.76
N ARG A 193 6.73 11.97 -1.45
CA ARG A 193 5.58 11.56 -0.65
C ARG A 193 4.49 12.63 -0.74
N VAL A 194 3.27 12.18 -0.98
CA VAL A 194 2.06 13.02 -0.98
C VAL A 194 1.36 12.81 0.35
N ASP A 195 1.47 13.79 1.22
CA ASP A 195 0.75 13.81 2.50
C ASP A 195 -0.58 14.56 2.36
N GLY A 196 -1.52 14.33 3.27
CA GLY A 196 -2.82 15.02 3.23
C GLY A 196 -3.79 14.54 2.14
N ILE A 197 -3.59 13.36 1.55
CA ILE A 197 -4.63 12.74 0.71
C ILE A 197 -5.88 12.46 1.54
N MET A 198 -7.02 12.89 1.01
CA MET A 198 -8.33 12.70 1.60
C MET A 198 -9.13 11.70 0.77
N ILE A 199 -9.80 10.76 1.43
CA ILE A 199 -10.69 9.78 0.80
C ILE A 199 -12.10 10.03 1.35
N MET A 200 -13.06 10.22 0.45
CA MET A 200 -14.45 10.50 0.78
C MET A 200 -15.34 9.45 0.14
N PRO A 201 -16.09 8.64 0.90
CA PRO A 201 -17.21 7.94 0.30
C PRO A 201 -18.22 8.97 -0.22
N ARG A 202 -18.76 8.77 -1.43
CA ARG A 202 -19.80 9.67 -1.97
C ARG A 202 -21.15 9.44 -1.36
N ASP A 203 -21.43 8.19 -1.01
CA ASP A 203 -22.67 7.78 -0.36
C ASP A 203 -22.44 7.67 1.14
N ALA A 204 -23.45 8.04 1.93
CA ALA A 204 -23.38 7.98 3.39
C ALA A 204 -23.25 6.53 3.91
N GLU A 205 -23.79 5.57 3.16
CA GLU A 205 -23.69 4.14 3.44
C GLU A 205 -22.86 3.47 2.34
N VAL A 206 -21.57 3.28 2.60
CA VAL A 206 -20.69 2.42 1.78
C VAL A 206 -20.48 1.08 2.48
N GLN A 207 -20.40 0.00 1.71
CA GLN A 207 -20.22 -1.35 2.26
C GLN A 207 -18.79 -1.87 2.08
N THR A 208 -18.08 -1.33 1.10
CA THR A 208 -16.65 -1.55 0.88
C THR A 208 -15.84 -0.62 1.78
N ARG A 209 -14.66 -1.13 2.16
CA ARG A 209 -13.65 -0.36 2.91
C ARG A 209 -12.51 -0.05 1.97
N LEU A 210 -12.05 1.19 1.97
CA LEU A 210 -10.89 1.66 1.21
C LEU A 210 -10.00 2.50 2.13
N THR A 211 -8.73 2.17 2.17
CA THR A 211 -7.70 2.97 2.84
C THR A 211 -6.52 3.15 1.89
N ILE A 212 -5.98 4.36 1.83
CA ILE A 212 -4.69 4.66 1.19
C ILE A 212 -3.74 5.12 2.29
N ASP A 213 -2.70 4.32 2.52
CA ASP A 213 -1.72 4.55 3.59
C ASP A 213 -0.52 5.34 3.09
N ARG A 214 -0.22 5.19 1.79
CA ARG A 214 0.89 5.87 1.13
C ARG A 214 0.45 6.38 -0.22
N ALA A 215 0.85 7.62 -0.48
CA ALA A 215 0.76 8.19 -1.80
C ALA A 215 2.08 8.83 -2.18
N THR A 216 2.43 8.72 -3.44
CA THR A 216 3.75 9.07 -3.92
C THR A 216 3.65 9.62 -5.34
N LEU A 217 4.20 10.81 -5.53
CA LEU A 217 4.34 11.45 -6.82
C LEU A 217 5.68 11.06 -7.42
N ARG A 218 5.64 10.51 -8.64
CA ARG A 218 6.81 10.16 -9.42
C ARG A 218 6.67 10.77 -10.81
N GLY A 219 7.25 11.96 -10.99
CA GLY A 219 7.04 12.74 -12.21
C GLY A 219 5.58 13.17 -12.32
N ASP A 220 4.90 12.72 -13.37
CA ASP A 220 3.48 12.96 -13.65
C ASP A 220 2.57 11.82 -13.17
N ARG A 221 3.11 10.82 -12.47
CA ARG A 221 2.34 9.66 -11.98
C ARG A 221 2.14 9.72 -10.49
N LEU A 222 0.89 9.62 -10.07
CA LEU A 222 0.48 9.43 -8.70
C LEU A 222 0.33 7.93 -8.42
N LEU A 223 1.17 7.41 -7.53
CA LEU A 223 1.06 6.07 -6.99
C LEU A 223 0.28 6.13 -5.67
N LEU A 224 -0.81 5.37 -5.59
CA LEU A 224 -1.58 5.19 -4.36
C LEU A 224 -1.41 3.74 -3.89
N GLU A 225 -1.02 3.56 -2.63
CA GLU A 225 -0.82 2.27 -2.00
C GLU A 225 -1.63 2.21 -0.71
N GLY A 226 -2.32 1.10 -0.53
CA GLY A 226 -3.31 0.96 0.51
C GLY A 226 -3.91 -0.43 0.54
N TRP A 227 -5.14 -0.53 1.01
CA TRP A 227 -5.91 -1.75 0.98
C TRP A 227 -7.39 -1.44 0.78
N ALA A 228 -8.11 -2.39 0.21
CA ALA A 228 -9.53 -2.30 0.05
C ALA A 228 -10.20 -3.67 0.12
N ALA A 229 -11.38 -3.73 0.71
CA ALA A 229 -12.11 -4.97 0.91
C ALA A 229 -13.63 -4.78 0.84
N GLY A 230 -14.33 -5.83 0.41
CA GLY A 230 -15.77 -5.92 0.48
C GLY A 230 -16.29 -6.15 1.90
N PRO A 231 -17.63 -6.22 2.08
CA PRO A 231 -18.26 -6.37 3.39
C PRO A 231 -17.85 -7.65 4.11
N SER A 232 -17.54 -8.73 3.36
CA SER A 232 -17.07 -9.99 3.92
C SER A 232 -15.58 -9.98 4.31
N GLY A 233 -14.87 -8.90 3.99
CA GLY A 233 -13.42 -8.84 4.04
C GLY A 233 -12.73 -9.39 2.77
N ALA A 234 -13.50 -9.75 1.74
CA ALA A 234 -12.92 -10.21 0.47
C ALA A 234 -12.14 -9.10 -0.24
N PRO A 235 -11.04 -9.44 -0.92
CA PRO A 235 -10.21 -8.46 -1.60
C PRO A 235 -10.90 -7.94 -2.87
N VAL A 236 -10.70 -6.66 -3.21
CA VAL A 236 -11.38 -5.97 -4.32
C VAL A 236 -11.22 -6.63 -5.69
N ASP A 237 -12.32 -6.76 -6.42
CA ASP A 237 -12.38 -7.38 -7.74
C ASP A 237 -12.07 -6.41 -8.88
N ARG A 238 -12.49 -5.14 -8.72
CA ARG A 238 -12.32 -4.11 -9.73
C ARG A 238 -12.19 -2.73 -9.08
N VAL A 239 -11.27 -1.91 -9.59
CA VAL A 239 -11.26 -0.46 -9.34
C VAL A 239 -11.31 0.24 -10.67
N THR A 240 -12.17 1.25 -10.80
CA THR A 240 -12.17 2.16 -11.94
C THR A 240 -11.96 3.58 -11.47
N VAL A 241 -11.38 4.42 -12.34
CA VAL A 241 -11.21 5.86 -12.10
C VAL A 241 -11.90 6.64 -13.21
N ARG A 242 -12.57 7.73 -12.87
CA ARG A 242 -13.05 8.68 -13.88
C ARG A 242 -11.89 9.52 -14.37
N ILE A 243 -11.66 9.50 -15.68
CA ILE A 243 -10.65 10.36 -16.32
C ILE A 243 -11.28 11.68 -16.79
N SER A 244 -10.45 12.61 -17.23
CA SER A 244 -10.83 14.00 -17.57
C SER A 244 -11.92 14.13 -18.64
N ASP A 245 -12.06 13.15 -19.54
CA ASP A 245 -13.13 13.10 -20.56
C ASP A 245 -14.49 12.63 -20.01
N GLY A 246 -14.56 12.27 -18.73
CA GLY A 246 -15.76 11.81 -18.04
C GLY A 246 -16.01 10.30 -18.11
N THR A 247 -15.20 9.53 -18.86
CA THR A 247 -15.30 8.07 -18.92
C THR A 247 -14.62 7.39 -17.72
N PHE A 248 -15.00 6.14 -17.45
CA PHE A 248 -14.36 5.33 -16.41
C PHE A 248 -13.35 4.36 -17.03
N ARG A 249 -12.10 4.45 -16.56
CA ARG A 249 -11.00 3.55 -16.91
C ARG A 249 -10.78 2.55 -15.79
N GLN A 250 -10.74 1.27 -16.12
CA GLN A 250 -10.36 0.26 -15.14
C GLN A 250 -8.88 0.38 -14.80
N LEU A 251 -8.59 0.48 -13.51
CA LEU A 251 -7.22 0.45 -12.99
C LEU A 251 -6.76 -1.00 -12.86
N ARG A 252 -5.46 -1.20 -13.05
CA ARG A 252 -4.84 -2.48 -12.71
C ARG A 252 -4.80 -2.64 -11.20
N LEU A 253 -5.15 -3.84 -10.75
CA LEU A 253 -5.16 -4.19 -9.34
C LEU A 253 -3.99 -5.10 -9.03
N ILE A 254 -3.03 -4.56 -8.30
CA ILE A 254 -1.96 -5.35 -7.71
C ILE A 254 -2.37 -5.65 -6.28
N ARG A 255 -2.65 -6.93 -6.02
CA ARG A 255 -3.09 -7.43 -4.71
C ARG A 255 -1.87 -7.71 -3.84
N GLU A 256 -1.34 -6.66 -3.22
CA GLU A 256 -0.20 -6.79 -2.32
C GLU A 256 -0.62 -7.53 -1.03
N HIS A 257 0.29 -8.34 -0.49
CA HIS A 257 0.08 -8.97 0.79
C HIS A 257 0.24 -7.94 1.92
N ARG A 258 -0.71 -7.88 2.84
CA ARG A 258 -0.79 -6.91 3.93
C ARG A 258 -0.81 -7.62 5.28
N SER A 259 0.37 -7.97 5.80
CA SER A 259 0.52 -8.66 7.09
C SER A 259 0.03 -7.81 8.28
N ASP A 260 -0.02 -6.50 8.12
CA ASP A 260 -0.61 -5.58 9.08
C ASP A 260 -2.13 -5.73 9.23
N LEU A 261 -2.83 -6.34 8.27
CA LEU A 261 -4.28 -6.60 8.35
C LEU A 261 -4.65 -7.87 9.13
N GLU A 262 -3.68 -8.73 9.47
CA GLU A 262 -3.92 -10.04 10.09
C GLU A 262 -4.77 -9.98 11.36
N HIS A 263 -4.59 -8.93 12.16
CA HIS A 263 -5.28 -8.76 13.43
C HIS A 263 -6.51 -7.86 13.33
N SER A 264 -6.75 -7.25 12.16
CA SER A 264 -7.89 -6.36 11.96
C SER A 264 -9.21 -7.14 12.00
N GLY A 265 -9.23 -8.39 11.52
CA GLY A 265 -10.47 -9.13 11.22
C GLY A 265 -11.36 -8.42 10.17
N GLN A 266 -10.87 -7.33 9.56
CA GLN A 266 -11.64 -6.46 8.68
C GLN A 266 -11.47 -6.81 7.21
N ALA A 267 -10.37 -7.47 6.85
CA ALA A 267 -10.00 -7.74 5.47
C ALA A 267 -9.06 -8.93 5.34
N SER A 268 -9.09 -9.60 4.19
CA SER A 268 -8.12 -10.60 3.78
C SER A 268 -6.71 -10.00 3.71
N LEU A 269 -5.68 -10.80 4.01
CA LEU A 269 -4.29 -10.41 3.80
C LEU A 269 -3.97 -10.05 2.34
N ARG A 270 -4.81 -10.48 1.39
CA ARG A 270 -4.71 -10.16 -0.04
C ARG A 270 -5.50 -8.91 -0.44
N ALA A 271 -5.97 -8.13 0.53
CA ALA A 271 -6.71 -6.89 0.29
C ALA A 271 -5.81 -5.69 -0.05
N GLY A 272 -4.48 -5.85 -0.07
CA GLY A 272 -3.57 -4.79 -0.49
C GLY A 272 -3.91 -4.31 -1.89
N LEU A 273 -3.76 -3.01 -2.08
CA LEU A 273 -4.14 -2.30 -3.28
C LEU A 273 -3.01 -1.35 -3.65
N ARG A 274 -2.58 -1.41 -4.91
CA ARG A 274 -1.67 -0.44 -5.51
C ARG A 274 -2.23 0.04 -6.83
N LEU A 275 -2.44 1.35 -6.92
CA LEU A 275 -2.99 2.05 -8.08
C LEU A 275 -1.96 3.01 -8.63
N ALA A 276 -1.79 3.02 -9.94
CA ALA A 276 -0.98 4.03 -10.64
C ALA A 276 -1.92 4.89 -11.49
N LEU A 277 -1.88 6.21 -11.26
CA LEU A 277 -2.71 7.20 -11.90
C LEU A 277 -1.81 8.21 -12.63
N ASP A 278 -2.21 8.62 -13.83
CA ASP A 278 -1.48 9.60 -14.63
C ASP A 278 -2.15 10.97 -14.39
N LEU A 279 -1.47 11.91 -13.73
CA LEU A 279 -2.09 13.16 -13.25
C LEU A 279 -2.72 13.99 -14.37
N GLU A 280 -2.12 14.00 -15.58
CA GLU A 280 -2.66 14.73 -16.73
C GLU A 280 -4.05 14.23 -17.17
N GLU A 281 -4.40 12.99 -16.83
CA GLU A 281 -5.70 12.39 -17.16
C GLU A 281 -6.72 12.50 -16.02
N LEU A 282 -6.32 13.00 -14.85
CA LEU A 282 -7.18 13.06 -13.68
C LEU A 282 -7.89 14.41 -13.58
N ALA A 283 -9.08 14.36 -13.03
CA ALA A 283 -9.70 15.54 -12.46
C ALA A 283 -9.11 15.82 -11.06
N PRO A 284 -9.17 17.07 -10.56
CA PRO A 284 -8.79 17.42 -9.18
C PRO A 284 -9.32 16.48 -8.10
N ILE A 285 -10.54 16.01 -8.31
CA ILE A 285 -11.19 15.03 -7.48
C ILE A 285 -11.19 13.73 -8.26
N ILE A 286 -10.39 12.78 -7.79
CA ILE A 286 -10.24 11.47 -8.39
C ILE A 286 -11.44 10.63 -7.95
N ASP A 287 -12.39 10.44 -8.86
CA ASP A 287 -13.58 9.59 -8.67
C ASP A 287 -13.20 8.13 -8.89
N LEU A 288 -13.03 7.40 -7.81
CA LEU A 288 -12.80 5.96 -7.81
C LEU A 288 -14.10 5.19 -7.57
N ARG A 289 -14.29 4.11 -8.32
CA ARG A 289 -15.29 3.08 -8.02
C ARG A 289 -14.58 1.82 -7.59
N VAL A 290 -14.96 1.29 -6.43
CA VAL A 290 -14.40 0.07 -5.85
C VAL A 290 -15.47 -1.00 -5.86
N THR A 291 -15.22 -2.10 -6.57
CA THR A 291 -16.13 -3.26 -6.63
C THR A 291 -15.54 -4.42 -5.85
N ALA A 292 -16.25 -4.92 -4.84
CA ALA A 292 -15.88 -6.11 -4.08
C ALA A 292 -17.15 -6.83 -3.59
N ASP A 293 -17.15 -8.16 -3.55
CA ASP A 293 -18.31 -8.97 -3.11
C ASP A 293 -19.60 -8.67 -3.91
N GLY A 294 -19.47 -8.24 -5.16
CA GLY A 294 -20.61 -7.83 -5.99
C GLY A 294 -21.24 -6.50 -5.59
N VAL A 295 -20.66 -5.78 -4.63
CA VAL A 295 -21.03 -4.40 -4.26
C VAL A 295 -20.05 -3.44 -4.93
N GLU A 296 -20.56 -2.29 -5.37
CA GLU A 296 -19.74 -1.20 -5.92
C GLU A 296 -20.05 0.09 -5.17
N ASP A 297 -19.04 0.67 -4.53
CA ASP A 297 -19.15 1.98 -3.88
C ASP A 297 -18.22 2.99 -4.56
N ALA A 298 -18.55 4.27 -4.36
CA ALA A 298 -17.83 5.39 -4.94
C ALA A 298 -17.06 6.18 -3.89
N PHE A 299 -15.82 6.51 -4.23
CA PHE A 299 -14.91 7.29 -3.40
C PHE A 299 -14.33 8.46 -4.20
N ASP A 300 -14.33 9.63 -3.62
CA ASP A 300 -13.57 10.78 -4.08
C ASP A 300 -12.23 10.82 -3.35
N ILE A 301 -11.14 10.80 -4.10
CA ILE A 301 -9.81 11.07 -3.58
C ILE A 301 -9.42 12.51 -3.93
N VAL A 302 -9.14 13.29 -2.91
CA VAL A 302 -8.71 14.69 -3.04
C VAL A 302 -7.23 14.78 -2.70
N LEU A 303 -6.46 15.36 -3.60
CA LEU A 303 -5.04 15.63 -3.42
C LEU A 303 -4.83 16.94 -2.64
N PRO A 304 -3.75 17.06 -1.84
CA PRO A 304 -3.43 18.32 -1.16
C PRO A 304 -3.15 19.45 -2.17
N SER A 305 -3.48 20.68 -1.78
CA SER A 305 -3.33 21.93 -2.55
C SER A 305 -1.93 22.20 -3.11
N ASP A 306 -0.91 21.55 -2.57
CA ASP A 306 0.49 21.84 -2.85
C ASP A 306 1.02 20.97 -4.02
N LEU A 307 0.26 19.95 -4.42
CA LEU A 307 0.61 19.07 -5.54
C LEU A 307 0.29 19.69 -6.90
N GLU A 308 -0.60 20.67 -6.91
CA GLU A 308 -1.11 21.26 -8.12
C GLU A 308 -1.20 22.78 -7.92
N ALA A 309 -0.41 23.52 -8.69
CA ALA A 309 -0.27 24.96 -8.57
C ALA A 309 -1.55 25.78 -8.88
N ASP A 310 -2.74 25.19 -8.99
CA ASP A 310 -4.00 25.88 -9.37
C ASP A 310 -5.29 25.40 -8.67
N PHE A 311 -5.22 24.63 -7.56
CA PHE A 311 -6.43 24.04 -6.93
C PHE A 311 -6.83 24.67 -5.59
N ALA A 312 -6.17 25.76 -5.21
CA ALA A 312 -6.49 26.58 -4.03
C ALA A 312 -7.85 27.30 -4.11
N THR A 313 -8.75 26.87 -5.01
CA THR A 313 -10.02 27.50 -5.26
C THR A 313 -11.22 26.76 -4.65
N ALA A 314 -11.08 25.50 -4.24
CA ALA A 314 -12.19 24.71 -3.70
C ALA A 314 -12.03 24.27 -2.23
N ALA A 315 -10.86 24.45 -1.63
CA ALA A 315 -10.59 24.13 -0.23
C ALA A 315 -10.26 25.39 0.57
N GLU A 316 -10.86 25.53 1.75
CA GLU A 316 -10.64 26.67 2.64
C GLU A 316 -10.13 26.15 3.99
N ASP A 317 -8.97 26.66 4.42
CA ASP A 317 -8.45 26.40 5.76
C ASP A 317 -9.33 27.12 6.78
N ILE A 318 -9.97 26.32 7.63
CA ILE A 318 -10.69 26.84 8.79
C ILE A 318 -9.66 26.95 9.90
N ALA A 319 -9.62 28.11 10.57
CA ALA A 319 -8.69 28.32 11.68
C ALA A 319 -8.70 27.10 12.62
N PRO A 320 -7.54 26.46 12.86
CA PRO A 320 -7.51 25.24 13.66
C PRO A 320 -8.02 25.58 15.06
N PRO A 321 -8.90 24.74 15.64
CA PRO A 321 -9.38 24.98 16.99
C PRO A 321 -8.21 24.90 17.97
N PRO A 322 -8.22 25.71 19.05
CA PRO A 322 -7.19 25.62 20.07
C PRO A 322 -7.14 24.19 20.63
N GLY A 323 -5.98 23.54 20.50
CA GLY A 323 -5.76 22.20 21.03
C GLY A 323 -5.91 22.18 22.56
N LEU A 324 -6.25 21.02 23.10
CA LEU A 324 -6.16 20.78 24.54
C LEU A 324 -4.67 20.66 24.90
N ALA A 325 -4.07 21.74 25.37
CA ALA A 325 -2.85 21.63 26.16
C ALA A 325 -3.16 20.72 27.36
N ALA A 326 -2.32 19.70 27.57
CA ALA A 326 -2.51 18.59 28.51
C ALA A 326 -3.33 19.00 29.76
N SER A 327 -4.60 18.58 29.83
CA SER A 327 -5.40 18.80 31.04
C SER A 327 -6.28 17.61 31.40
N GLN A 328 -5.96 17.08 32.60
CA GLN A 328 -6.69 16.20 33.53
C GLN A 328 -7.40 14.92 33.04
N THR A 329 -7.40 14.60 31.74
CA THR A 329 -8.10 13.42 31.21
C THR A 329 -7.20 12.63 30.28
N GLY A 330 -6.46 11.67 30.85
CA GLY A 330 -5.85 10.45 30.27
C GLY A 330 -5.19 10.40 28.88
N MET A 331 -5.52 11.24 27.90
CA MET A 331 -4.97 11.25 26.55
C MET A 331 -4.37 12.63 26.24
N HIS A 332 -3.32 12.64 25.44
CA HIS A 332 -2.77 13.81 24.77
C HIS A 332 -3.43 13.94 23.40
N VAL A 333 -4.02 15.09 23.08
CA VAL A 333 -4.75 15.30 21.83
C VAL A 333 -4.43 16.67 21.25
N TRP A 334 -4.18 16.71 19.95
CA TRP A 334 -3.94 17.92 19.20
C TRP A 334 -4.56 17.83 17.80
N VAL A 335 -5.13 18.93 17.31
CA VAL A 335 -5.60 19.09 15.94
C VAL A 335 -4.63 20.04 15.24
N ASP A 336 -3.92 19.55 14.24
CA ASP A 336 -2.96 20.34 13.46
C ASP A 336 -3.69 21.23 12.45
N ARG A 337 -4.75 20.67 11.82
CA ARG A 337 -5.41 21.30 10.68
C ARG A 337 -6.90 20.97 10.66
N ALA A 338 -7.70 21.95 10.26
CA ALA A 338 -9.09 21.79 9.90
C ALA A 338 -9.32 22.34 8.48
N THR A 339 -9.61 21.48 7.53
CA THR A 339 -9.79 21.87 6.12
C THR A 339 -11.19 21.52 5.67
N ARG A 340 -11.86 22.45 4.99
CA ARG A 340 -13.14 22.16 4.33
C ARG A 340 -12.93 21.89 2.85
N CYS A 341 -13.60 20.87 2.34
CA CYS A 341 -13.76 20.64 0.90
C CYS A 341 -15.22 20.31 0.62
N GLY A 342 -15.94 21.18 -0.12
CA GLY A 342 -17.37 21.01 -0.38
C GLY A 342 -18.21 20.92 0.89
N ASP A 343 -19.01 19.86 1.03
CA ASP A 343 -19.83 19.57 2.22
C ASP A 343 -19.14 18.60 3.19
N ALA A 344 -17.80 18.61 3.23
CA ALA A 344 -17.02 17.82 4.17
C ALA A 344 -15.96 18.65 4.89
N LEU A 345 -15.76 18.29 6.15
CA LEU A 345 -14.73 18.80 7.04
C LEU A 345 -13.72 17.69 7.34
N PHE A 346 -12.45 18.05 7.18
CA PHE A 346 -11.32 17.22 7.51
C PHE A 346 -10.63 17.78 8.75
N LEU A 347 -10.45 16.94 9.75
CA LEU A 347 -9.63 17.26 10.92
C LEU A 347 -8.42 16.34 10.92
N GLU A 348 -7.24 16.93 10.89
CA GLU A 348 -5.98 16.21 11.01
C GLU A 348 -5.33 16.55 12.35
N GLY A 349 -4.74 15.55 12.98
CA GLY A 349 -4.18 15.73 14.31
C GLY A 349 -3.38 14.53 14.79
N TRP A 350 -3.11 14.52 16.08
CA TRP A 350 -2.59 13.36 16.78
C TRP A 350 -3.26 13.21 18.14
N ALA A 351 -3.42 11.95 18.55
CA ALA A 351 -3.98 11.58 19.83
C ALA A 351 -3.27 10.33 20.36
N ALA A 352 -2.77 10.43 21.59
CA ALA A 352 -2.01 9.37 22.26
C ALA A 352 -2.47 9.20 23.70
N GLY A 353 -2.40 7.98 24.24
CA GLY A 353 -2.56 7.77 25.68
C GLY A 353 -1.38 8.32 26.49
N PRO A 354 -1.38 8.13 27.83
CA PRO A 354 -0.38 8.72 28.73
C PRO A 354 1.05 8.31 28.38
N ASP A 355 1.21 7.06 27.95
CA ASP A 355 2.50 6.44 27.63
C ASP A 355 2.78 6.43 26.11
N GLY A 356 2.07 7.27 25.34
CA GLY A 356 2.21 7.30 23.89
C GLY A 356 1.47 6.17 23.15
N CYS A 357 0.58 5.43 23.83
CA CYS A 357 -0.16 4.36 23.18
C CYS A 357 -1.14 4.90 22.10
N PRO A 358 -1.34 4.17 20.99
CA PRO A 358 -2.20 4.60 19.90
C PRO A 358 -3.66 4.78 20.32
N THR A 359 -4.38 5.64 19.61
CA THR A 359 -5.82 5.79 19.82
C THR A 359 -6.55 4.57 19.26
N GLU A 360 -7.47 4.01 20.04
CA GLU A 360 -8.28 2.84 19.64
C GLU A 360 -9.62 3.27 19.02
N ARG A 361 -10.14 4.41 19.45
CA ARG A 361 -11.44 4.91 19.02
C ARG A 361 -11.56 6.42 19.13
N ILE A 362 -12.23 7.01 18.15
CA ILE A 362 -12.65 8.41 18.11
C ILE A 362 -14.15 8.44 17.85
N ASP A 363 -14.94 8.82 18.85
CA ASP A 363 -16.37 9.08 18.67
C ASP A 363 -16.59 10.54 18.31
N VAL A 364 -17.48 10.80 17.35
CA VAL A 364 -17.85 12.16 16.98
C VAL A 364 -19.32 12.40 17.20
N VAL A 365 -19.63 13.49 17.90
CA VAL A 365 -20.98 14.03 18.02
C VAL A 365 -20.99 15.39 17.32
N ARG A 366 -21.88 15.55 16.34
CA ARG A 366 -22.12 16.80 15.63
C ARG A 366 -23.51 17.31 15.98
N ASP A 367 -23.62 18.53 16.49
CA ASP A 367 -24.90 19.20 16.81
C ASP A 367 -25.81 18.34 17.70
N ALA A 368 -25.22 17.75 18.75
CA ALA A 368 -25.85 16.83 19.69
C ALA A 368 -26.39 15.51 19.07
N THR A 369 -26.09 15.25 17.80
CA THR A 369 -26.33 13.96 17.14
C THR A 369 -25.05 13.19 16.93
N GLN A 370 -25.07 11.87 17.16
CA GLN A 370 -23.93 11.02 16.84
C GLN A 370 -23.66 11.12 15.34
N ALA A 371 -22.44 11.51 14.99
CA ALA A 371 -21.98 11.48 13.61
C ALA A 371 -21.26 10.14 13.40
N GLU A 372 -21.38 9.54 12.22
CA GLU A 372 -20.53 8.43 11.81
C GLU A 372 -19.33 9.01 11.04
N PRO A 373 -18.22 9.36 11.71
CA PRO A 373 -17.03 9.81 11.01
C PRO A 373 -16.41 8.64 10.23
N VAL A 374 -15.80 8.95 9.10
CA VAL A 374 -14.69 8.11 8.63
C VAL A 374 -13.45 8.55 9.38
N ALA A 375 -13.01 7.73 10.34
CA ALA A 375 -11.86 8.01 11.19
C ALA A 375 -10.67 7.12 10.81
N PHE A 376 -9.59 7.74 10.34
CA PHE A 376 -8.31 7.08 10.14
C PHE A 376 -7.45 7.35 11.38
N GLN A 377 -7.16 6.31 12.14
CA GLN A 377 -6.37 6.40 13.37
C GLN A 377 -4.97 5.83 13.14
N ASN A 378 -4.08 6.13 14.08
CA ASN A 378 -2.73 5.58 14.17
C ASN A 378 -1.90 5.86 12.93
N GLN A 379 -2.00 7.08 12.40
CA GLN A 379 -1.14 7.57 11.33
C GLN A 379 0.26 7.87 11.88
N HIS A 380 1.30 7.65 11.07
CA HIS A 380 2.69 7.86 11.50
C HIS A 380 3.02 9.35 11.68
N ARG A 381 3.53 9.73 12.85
CA ARG A 381 3.82 11.10 13.32
C ARG A 381 5.13 11.16 14.11
N SER A 382 6.26 11.06 13.41
CA SER A 382 7.59 11.16 14.03
C SER A 382 7.90 12.54 14.61
N ASP A 383 7.24 13.58 14.12
CA ASP A 383 7.33 14.94 14.64
C ASP A 383 6.80 15.05 16.08
N VAL A 384 5.86 14.19 16.48
CA VAL A 384 5.30 14.18 17.84
C VAL A 384 6.33 13.68 18.86
N LEU A 385 7.16 12.70 18.51
CA LEU A 385 8.24 12.22 19.38
C LEU A 385 9.26 13.29 19.73
N MET A 386 9.51 14.23 18.81
CA MET A 386 10.46 15.33 19.03
C MET A 386 10.00 16.31 20.12
N VAL A 387 8.70 16.32 20.42
CA VAL A 387 8.08 17.19 21.44
C VAL A 387 7.74 16.39 22.71
N HIS A 388 7.53 15.08 22.57
CA HIS A 388 7.16 14.16 23.66
C HIS A 388 8.16 12.99 23.73
N GLU A 389 9.35 13.25 24.32
CA GLU A 389 10.45 12.27 24.45
C GLU A 389 10.06 10.97 25.19
N SER A 390 8.94 10.97 25.92
CA SER A 390 8.44 9.80 26.67
C SER A 390 7.53 8.89 25.86
N PHE A 391 7.25 9.20 24.59
CA PHE A 391 6.43 8.34 23.74
C PHE A 391 7.32 7.33 23.01
N ASP A 392 6.95 6.06 23.09
CA ASP A 392 7.68 4.98 22.42
C ASP A 392 7.04 4.58 21.06
N ASN A 393 6.00 5.30 20.62
CA ASN A 393 5.23 4.97 19.43
C ASN A 393 5.00 6.21 18.53
N THR A 394 5.26 6.07 17.24
CA THR A 394 5.03 7.12 16.24
C THR A 394 3.65 7.06 15.61
N TYR A 395 2.88 5.99 15.77
CA TYR A 395 1.56 5.80 15.16
C TYR A 395 0.45 6.39 16.04
N VAL A 396 0.50 7.70 16.23
CA VAL A 396 -0.43 8.47 17.09
C VAL A 396 -1.25 9.50 16.32
N GLY A 397 -1.07 9.61 15.01
CA GLY A 397 -1.83 10.54 14.17
C GLY A 397 -3.28 10.11 13.95
N PHE A 398 -4.16 11.06 13.67
CA PHE A 398 -5.51 10.78 13.19
C PHE A 398 -5.91 11.70 12.04
N ARG A 399 -6.86 11.23 11.24
CA ARG A 399 -7.67 12.04 10.32
C ARG A 399 -9.15 11.70 10.51
N LEU A 400 -9.98 12.71 10.60
CA LEU A 400 -11.44 12.57 10.65
C LEU A 400 -12.03 13.24 9.43
N ASN A 401 -12.93 12.54 8.74
CA ASN A 401 -13.79 13.09 7.73
C ASN A 401 -15.23 13.15 8.28
N LEU A 402 -15.80 14.34 8.25
CA LEU A 402 -17.14 14.64 8.72
C LEU A 402 -17.92 15.36 7.62
N PRO A 403 -19.04 14.81 7.15
CA PRO A 403 -19.98 15.60 6.36
C PRO A 403 -20.37 16.85 7.17
N ILE A 404 -20.42 18.02 6.55
CA ILE A 404 -20.80 19.27 7.22
C ILE A 404 -21.47 20.21 6.21
N ALA A 405 -22.55 20.86 6.63
CA ALA A 405 -23.22 21.88 5.82
C ALA A 405 -22.61 23.26 6.11
N ALA A 406 -23.02 24.27 5.34
CA ALA A 406 -22.77 25.65 5.73
C ALA A 406 -23.54 26.01 7.02
N GLY A 407 -22.88 26.72 7.93
CA GLY A 407 -23.45 27.19 9.19
C GLY A 407 -22.56 26.99 10.40
N GLU A 408 -23.12 27.29 11.57
CA GLU A 408 -22.48 27.02 12.86
C GLU A 408 -22.68 25.56 13.25
N HIS A 409 -21.58 24.90 13.58
CA HIS A 409 -21.59 23.51 13.99
C HIS A 409 -20.81 23.33 15.29
N SER A 410 -21.35 22.49 16.16
CA SER A 410 -20.68 22.03 17.37
C SER A 410 -20.22 20.60 17.18
N LEU A 411 -18.92 20.36 17.34
CA LEU A 411 -18.34 19.02 17.30
C LEU A 411 -17.80 18.65 18.69
N SER A 412 -18.12 17.46 19.15
CA SER A 412 -17.49 16.81 20.30
C SER A 412 -16.78 15.56 19.82
N LEU A 413 -15.46 15.58 19.88
CA LEU A 413 -14.59 14.45 19.57
C LEU A 413 -14.19 13.77 20.88
N ARG A 414 -14.48 12.48 21.04
CA ARG A 414 -14.02 11.69 22.19
C ARG A 414 -12.98 10.68 21.73
N PHE A 415 -11.77 10.82 22.22
CA PHE A 415 -10.64 9.93 21.97
C PHE A 415 -10.53 8.93 23.10
N SER A 416 -10.22 7.66 22.80
CA SER A 416 -10.03 6.62 23.81
C SER A 416 -8.94 5.63 23.42
N ALA A 417 -8.20 5.17 24.43
CA ALA A 417 -7.24 4.08 24.38
C ALA A 417 -7.29 3.32 25.71
N GLY A 418 -7.81 2.08 25.71
CA GLY A 418 -8.05 1.30 26.92
C GLY A 418 -8.96 2.02 27.91
N ALA A 419 -8.46 2.27 29.13
CA ALA A 419 -9.19 2.99 30.17
C ALA A 419 -9.03 4.53 30.08
N ALA A 420 -8.13 5.02 29.23
CA ALA A 420 -7.91 6.44 29.03
C ALA A 420 -8.90 6.99 28.01
N SER A 421 -9.45 8.16 28.31
CA SER A 421 -10.29 8.91 27.36
C SER A 421 -10.13 10.41 27.55
N SER A 422 -10.24 11.16 26.46
CA SER A 422 -10.30 12.61 26.47
C SER A 422 -11.38 13.11 25.50
N MET A 423 -11.91 14.30 25.76
CA MET A 423 -12.94 14.91 24.93
C MET A 423 -12.50 16.30 24.51
N MET A 424 -12.57 16.56 23.21
CA MET A 424 -12.34 17.87 22.61
C MET A 424 -13.65 18.41 22.05
N ASN A 425 -14.00 19.63 22.43
CA ASN A 425 -15.14 20.34 21.85
C ASN A 425 -14.64 21.42 20.91
N ILE A 426 -15.18 21.44 19.70
CA ILE A 426 -14.82 22.35 18.64
C ILE A 426 -16.09 23.10 18.23
N GLN A 427 -16.01 24.42 18.23
CA GLN A 427 -17.03 25.27 17.61
C GLN A 427 -16.51 25.68 16.24
N LEU A 428 -17.29 25.39 15.20
CA LEU A 428 -16.93 25.69 13.83
C LEU A 428 -17.93 26.67 13.24
N GLN A 429 -17.39 27.65 12.53
CA GLN A 429 -18.17 28.47 11.63
C GLN A 429 -17.82 28.07 10.20
N ILE A 430 -18.79 27.48 9.49
CA ILE A 430 -18.61 26.96 8.14
C ILE A 430 -19.24 27.96 7.15
N PRO A 431 -18.44 28.66 6.32
CA PRO A 431 -18.94 29.72 5.43
C PRO A 431 -20.00 29.24 4.43
N GLY A 432 -20.93 30.11 4.02
CA GLY A 432 -22.01 29.75 3.08
C GLY A 432 -21.56 29.44 1.64
N THR A 433 -20.44 30.01 1.23
CA THR A 433 -19.91 29.93 -0.13
C THR A 433 -18.41 29.70 -0.04
N LEU A 434 -17.90 28.65 -0.70
CA LEU A 434 -16.48 28.56 -1.00
C LEU A 434 -16.08 29.76 -1.86
N PRO A 435 -14.88 30.34 -1.70
CA PRO A 435 -14.40 31.40 -2.57
C PRO A 435 -14.56 30.96 -4.04
N GLU A 436 -15.15 31.81 -4.89
CA GLU A 436 -15.19 31.51 -6.33
C GLU A 436 -13.76 31.29 -6.82
N ALA A 437 -13.59 30.25 -7.63
CA ALA A 437 -12.30 29.96 -8.22
C ALA A 437 -11.76 31.19 -8.93
N ILE A 438 -10.62 31.69 -8.46
CA ILE A 438 -9.87 32.70 -9.18
C ILE A 438 -9.36 32.00 -10.42
N ASN A 439 -10.09 32.14 -11.53
CA ASN A 439 -9.56 31.85 -12.86
C ASN A 439 -8.38 32.81 -13.08
N GLY A 440 -7.16 32.31 -12.84
CA GLY A 440 -5.88 32.99 -13.07
C GLY A 440 -5.16 32.37 -14.25
#